data_AF-A0A967ESH7-F1
#
_entry.id   AF-A0A967ESH7-F1
#
_cell.length_a   1.000
_cell.length_b   1.000
_cell.length_c   1.000
_cell.angle_alpha   90.00
_cell.angle_beta   90.00
_cell.angle_gamma   90.00
#
_symmetry.space_group_name_H-M   'P 1'
#
loop_
_entity.id
_entity.type
_entity.pdbx_description
1 polymer ?
#
loop_
_entity_poly.entity_id
_entity_poly.type
_entity_poly.pdbx_seq_one_letter_code
_entity_poly.pdbx_strand_id
1 'polypeptide(L)'
;MPREETRCELCNAEKKLHHASGYQVCSACRTIIGNVKNHPEIIRKLWPRFQDEPILPEPCRVEKMEVRELPDVVNGKRYRTIDRDQNKWYLSISEIQGSPVEVFASTAFDRNHELQSRISDLTTITRLISLILRHIFLGEPLTLDKCLKQIQRSSRQRNDLPDMLYGVLSRYNDNTPQHDDPAPRPDA
;
A
#
# COMPACT_ATOMS: atom_id res chain seq x y z
N MET A 1 -31.40 -17.37 41.59
CA MET A 1 -30.24 -17.89 40.83
C MET A 1 -30.19 -17.14 39.51
N PRO A 2 -29.10 -16.43 39.18
CA PRO A 2 -29.03 -15.69 37.92
C PRO A 2 -28.89 -16.69 36.76
N ARG A 3 -29.69 -16.51 35.69
CA ARG A 3 -29.53 -17.28 34.45
C ARG A 3 -28.29 -16.73 33.74
N GLU A 4 -27.23 -17.52 33.61
CA GLU A 4 -26.10 -17.16 32.76
C GLU A 4 -26.59 -17.03 31.31
N GLU A 5 -26.63 -15.80 30.80
CA GLU A 5 -26.95 -15.51 29.40
C GLU A 5 -25.83 -16.07 28.53
N THR A 6 -26.03 -17.25 27.97
CA THR A 6 -25.06 -17.92 27.10
C THR A 6 -25.07 -17.29 25.72
N ARG A 7 -24.24 -16.26 25.54
CA ARG A 7 -24.00 -15.58 24.26
C ARG A 7 -22.79 -16.15 23.54
N CYS A 8 -22.88 -16.20 22.21
CA CYS A 8 -21.78 -16.64 21.36
C CYS A 8 -20.61 -15.66 21.47
N GLU A 9 -19.41 -16.15 21.78
CA GLU A 9 -18.22 -15.30 21.95
C GLU A 9 -17.81 -14.56 20.66
N LEU A 10 -18.26 -15.00 19.47
CA LEU A 10 -17.88 -14.40 18.19
C LEU A 10 -18.92 -13.47 17.57
N CYS A 11 -20.20 -13.77 17.68
CA CYS A 11 -21.27 -12.96 17.08
C CYS A 11 -22.24 -12.37 18.10
N ASN A 12 -22.02 -12.65 19.39
CA ASN A 12 -22.82 -12.22 20.52
C ASN A 12 -24.30 -12.65 20.49
N ALA A 13 -24.66 -13.56 19.58
CA ALA A 13 -26.03 -14.06 19.48
C ALA A 13 -26.37 -14.99 20.66
N GLU A 14 -27.56 -14.82 21.23
CA GLU A 14 -28.14 -15.70 22.24
C GLU A 14 -28.69 -16.97 21.57
N LYS A 15 -27.83 -17.99 21.47
CA LYS A 15 -28.13 -19.27 20.84
C LYS A 15 -27.49 -20.40 21.64
N LYS A 16 -27.92 -21.64 21.38
CA LYS A 16 -27.24 -22.81 21.92
C LYS A 16 -25.76 -22.78 21.53
N LEU A 17 -24.89 -22.85 22.53
CA LEU A 17 -23.45 -22.76 22.36
C LEU A 17 -22.81 -24.13 22.27
N HIS A 18 -21.69 -24.17 21.56
CA HIS A 18 -20.83 -25.32 21.38
C HIS A 18 -19.39 -24.90 21.63
N HIS A 19 -18.63 -25.78 22.27
CA HIS A 19 -17.21 -25.57 22.43
C HIS A 19 -16.46 -25.93 21.13
N ALA A 20 -15.71 -24.98 20.56
CA ALA A 20 -14.91 -25.20 19.36
C ALA A 20 -13.63 -24.36 19.40
N SER A 21 -12.46 -25.03 19.26
CA SER A 21 -11.14 -24.39 19.25
C SER A 21 -10.89 -23.41 20.41
N GLY A 22 -11.40 -23.74 21.60
CA GLY A 22 -11.25 -22.91 22.81
C GLY A 22 -12.32 -21.82 23.00
N TYR A 23 -13.31 -21.72 22.11
CA TYR A 23 -14.39 -20.74 22.20
C TYR A 23 -15.76 -21.38 22.43
N GLN A 24 -16.65 -20.68 23.15
CA GLN A 24 -18.07 -20.97 23.33
C GLN A 24 -18.89 -20.24 22.25
N VAL A 25 -19.22 -20.95 21.16
CA VAL A 25 -19.77 -20.34 19.94
C VAL A 25 -21.04 -21.01 19.46
N CYS A 26 -21.90 -20.25 18.78
CA CYS A 26 -23.06 -20.83 18.09
C CYS A 26 -22.64 -21.71 16.90
N SER A 27 -23.54 -22.57 16.42
CA SER A 27 -23.28 -23.50 15.31
C SER A 27 -22.81 -22.82 14.01
N ALA A 28 -23.31 -21.62 13.70
CA ALA A 28 -22.87 -20.84 12.54
C ALA A 28 -21.41 -20.39 12.68
N CYS A 29 -21.04 -19.78 13.81
CA CYS A 29 -19.67 -19.35 14.09
C CYS A 29 -18.70 -20.53 14.19
N ARG A 30 -19.15 -21.68 14.72
CA ARG A 30 -18.38 -22.92 14.70
C ARG A 30 -18.04 -23.37 13.27
N THR A 31 -19.00 -23.24 12.35
CA THR A 31 -18.79 -23.59 10.94
C THR A 31 -17.79 -22.64 10.28
N ILE A 32 -17.84 -21.35 10.62
CA ILE A 32 -16.86 -20.36 10.15
C ILE A 32 -15.45 -20.71 10.67
N ILE A 33 -15.30 -20.98 11.97
CA ILE A 33 -14.02 -21.42 12.56
C ILE A 33 -13.48 -22.66 11.82
N GLY A 34 -14.35 -23.64 11.54
CA GLY A 34 -13.98 -24.85 10.82
C GLY A 34 -13.46 -24.56 9.41
N ASN A 35 -14.15 -23.70 8.66
CA ASN A 35 -13.74 -23.35 7.30
C ASN A 35 -12.44 -22.53 7.27
N VAL A 36 -12.24 -21.61 8.21
CA VAL A 36 -10.98 -20.86 8.33
C VAL A 36 -9.82 -21.79 8.66
N LYS A 37 -10.04 -22.80 9.53
CA LYS A 37 -8.98 -23.73 9.94
C LYS A 37 -8.62 -24.74 8.84
N ASN A 38 -9.63 -25.29 8.17
CA ASN A 38 -9.45 -26.42 7.28
C ASN A 38 -9.31 -26.03 5.81
N HIS A 39 -9.83 -24.86 5.41
CA HIS A 39 -9.84 -24.39 4.02
C HIS A 39 -9.41 -22.92 3.89
N PRO A 40 -8.24 -22.53 4.44
CA PRO A 40 -7.78 -21.13 4.44
C PRO A 40 -7.60 -20.56 3.03
N GLU A 41 -7.24 -21.37 2.05
CA GLU A 41 -7.09 -20.98 0.64
C GLU A 41 -8.40 -20.53 0.00
N ILE A 42 -9.52 -21.14 0.38
CA ILE A 42 -10.85 -20.74 -0.11
C ILE A 42 -11.21 -19.39 0.51
N ILE A 43 -11.00 -19.23 1.82
CA ILE A 43 -11.26 -17.96 2.52
C ILE A 43 -10.41 -16.84 1.93
N ARG A 44 -9.12 -17.07 1.64
CA ARG A 44 -8.25 -16.06 0.97
C ARG A 44 -8.73 -15.66 -0.41
N LYS A 45 -9.38 -16.55 -1.17
CA LYS A 45 -9.94 -16.23 -2.49
C LYS A 45 -11.29 -15.53 -2.40
N LEU A 46 -12.09 -15.86 -1.39
CA LEU A 46 -13.40 -15.27 -1.16
C LEU A 46 -13.29 -13.91 -0.48
N TRP A 47 -12.30 -13.71 0.38
CA TRP A 47 -12.15 -12.50 1.19
C TRP A 47 -12.09 -11.24 0.32
N PRO A 48 -11.17 -11.08 -0.67
CA PRO A 48 -11.16 -9.92 -1.56
C PRO A 48 -12.46 -9.72 -2.37
N ARG A 49 -13.25 -10.79 -2.57
CA ARG A 49 -14.50 -10.73 -3.33
C ARG A 49 -15.68 -10.21 -2.51
N PHE A 50 -15.66 -10.41 -1.20
CA PHE A 50 -16.77 -10.07 -0.31
C PHE A 50 -16.43 -9.03 0.75
N GLN A 51 -15.15 -8.93 1.16
CA GLN A 51 -14.59 -8.05 2.17
C GLN A 51 -13.11 -7.77 1.83
N ASP A 52 -12.82 -6.68 1.11
CA ASP A 52 -11.46 -6.34 0.66
C ASP A 52 -10.67 -5.52 1.71
N GLU A 53 -10.95 -5.72 3.00
CA GLU A 53 -10.20 -5.10 4.11
C GLU A 53 -9.27 -6.12 4.78
N PRO A 54 -7.99 -5.78 5.03
CA PRO A 54 -7.04 -6.70 5.65
C PRO A 54 -7.42 -7.04 7.11
N ILE A 55 -7.45 -8.34 7.42
CA ILE A 55 -7.79 -8.85 8.75
C ILE A 55 -6.56 -8.76 9.69
N LEU A 56 -6.40 -7.60 10.36
CA LEU A 56 -5.67 -7.28 11.62
C LEU A 56 -4.15 -6.97 11.60
N PRO A 57 -3.62 -6.17 12.58
CA PRO A 57 -4.26 -5.39 13.66
C PRO A 57 -4.07 -3.85 13.53
N GLU A 58 -5.07 -3.12 14.01
CA GLU A 58 -5.39 -1.69 13.73
C GLU A 58 -5.75 -1.41 12.25
N PRO A 59 -7.04 -1.55 11.89
CA PRO A 59 -7.53 -1.00 10.64
C PRO A 59 -7.41 0.52 10.75
N CYS A 60 -6.41 1.09 10.08
CA CYS A 60 -6.64 2.38 9.47
C CYS A 60 -7.86 2.15 8.58
N ARG A 61 -9.03 2.65 9.01
CA ARG A 61 -10.25 2.64 8.20
C ARG A 61 -9.92 3.38 6.91
N VAL A 62 -9.46 2.65 5.92
CA VAL A 62 -9.62 3.09 4.54
C VAL A 62 -11.06 2.69 4.24
N GLU A 63 -12.02 3.43 4.79
CA GLU A 63 -13.38 3.48 4.26
C GLU A 63 -13.21 3.50 2.76
N LYS A 64 -13.53 2.40 2.06
CA LYS A 64 -13.37 2.17 0.62
C LYS A 64 -12.93 3.48 -0.05
N MET A 65 -11.63 3.80 -0.01
CA MET A 65 -11.26 5.15 -0.42
C MET A 65 -11.60 5.17 -1.89
N GLU A 66 -12.63 5.94 -2.24
CA GLU A 66 -12.89 6.20 -3.64
C GLU A 66 -11.56 6.66 -4.19
N VAL A 67 -11.05 5.91 -5.16
CA VAL A 67 -9.78 6.24 -5.78
C VAL A 67 -10.00 7.61 -6.40
N ARG A 68 -9.48 8.63 -5.73
CA ARG A 68 -9.63 10.01 -6.16
C ARG A 68 -8.48 10.30 -7.09
N GLU A 69 -8.79 10.68 -8.31
CA GLU A 69 -7.77 11.14 -9.22
C GLU A 69 -7.16 12.44 -8.69
N LEU A 70 -5.85 12.57 -8.87
CA LEU A 70 -5.15 13.82 -8.60
C LEU A 70 -5.58 14.84 -9.68
N PRO A 71 -6.19 15.98 -9.32
CA PRO A 71 -6.55 17.00 -10.30
C PRO A 71 -5.31 17.61 -10.96
N ASP A 72 -5.47 18.13 -12.19
CA ASP A 72 -4.39 18.79 -12.94
C ASP A 72 -3.81 20.00 -12.19
N VAL A 73 -4.63 20.68 -11.38
CA VAL A 73 -4.24 21.83 -10.58
C VAL A 73 -4.60 21.60 -9.12
N VAL A 74 -3.59 21.65 -8.25
CA VAL A 74 -3.71 21.48 -6.80
C VAL A 74 -3.05 22.66 -6.09
N ASN A 75 -3.61 23.02 -4.94
CA ASN A 75 -3.01 24.06 -4.10
C ASN A 75 -1.72 23.52 -3.49
N GLY A 76 -0.68 24.34 -3.46
CA GLY A 76 0.63 23.98 -2.92
C GLY A 76 1.09 24.94 -1.84
N LYS A 77 1.62 24.40 -0.73
CA LYS A 77 2.35 25.18 0.28
C LYS A 77 3.84 24.99 0.09
N ARG A 78 4.58 26.09 0.00
CA ARG A 78 6.04 26.08 -0.11
C ARG A 78 6.68 26.45 1.23
N TYR A 79 7.44 25.54 1.77
CA TYR A 79 8.20 25.70 3.00
C TYR A 79 9.68 25.91 2.66
N ARG A 80 10.31 26.88 3.31
CA ARG A 80 11.76 27.10 3.22
C ARG A 80 12.40 26.56 4.49
N THR A 81 13.37 25.67 4.33
CA THR A 81 14.15 25.09 5.44
C THR A 81 15.65 25.18 5.14
N ILE A 82 16.47 24.87 6.14
CA ILE A 82 17.94 24.91 6.06
C ILE A 82 18.46 23.58 6.59
N ASP A 83 19.38 22.95 5.87
CA ASP A 83 20.00 21.69 6.31
C ASP A 83 21.18 21.92 7.27
N ARG A 84 21.84 20.82 7.68
CA ARG A 84 23.00 20.85 8.59
C ARG A 84 24.19 21.61 8.00
N ASP A 85 24.31 21.64 6.68
CA ASP A 85 25.38 22.28 5.92
C ASP A 85 25.01 23.74 5.53
N GLN A 86 23.94 24.29 6.11
CA GLN A 86 23.41 25.63 5.82
C GLN A 86 22.88 25.84 4.40
N ASN A 87 22.62 24.76 3.65
CA ASN A 87 21.98 24.86 2.34
C ASN A 87 20.49 25.16 2.51
N LYS A 88 19.98 26.07 1.67
CA LYS A 88 18.56 26.46 1.67
C LYS A 88 17.74 25.51 0.82
N TRP A 89 16.83 24.80 1.45
CA TRP A 89 15.91 23.89 0.79
C TRP A 89 14.49 24.47 0.72
N TYR A 90 13.79 24.14 -0.35
CA TYR A 90 12.40 24.48 -0.57
C TYR A 90 11.59 23.21 -0.78
N LEU A 91 10.68 22.93 0.16
CA LEU A 91 9.75 21.81 0.10
C LEU A 91 8.39 22.36 -0.33
N SER A 92 7.85 21.86 -1.44
CA SER A 92 6.51 22.19 -1.92
C SER A 92 5.61 20.99 -1.66
N ILE A 93 4.52 21.21 -0.93
CA ILE A 93 3.54 20.19 -0.57
C ILE A 93 2.24 20.53 -1.30
N SER A 94 1.83 19.66 -2.21
CA SER A 94 0.52 19.73 -2.86
C SER A 94 -0.54 19.15 -1.93
N GLU A 95 -1.67 19.85 -1.78
CA GLU A 95 -2.75 19.48 -0.87
C GLU A 95 -4.10 19.39 -1.59
N ILE A 96 -4.89 18.39 -1.23
CA ILE A 96 -6.31 18.27 -1.60
C ILE A 96 -7.13 18.31 -0.31
N GLN A 97 -8.03 19.29 -0.18
CA GLN A 97 -8.88 19.46 1.00
C GLN A 97 -8.09 19.46 2.33
N GLY A 98 -6.84 19.94 2.31
CA GLY A 98 -5.94 19.96 3.47
C GLY A 98 -5.11 18.69 3.69
N SER A 99 -5.34 17.62 2.91
CA SER A 99 -4.53 16.40 2.94
C SER A 99 -3.34 16.50 1.99
N PRO A 100 -2.11 16.17 2.44
CA PRO A 100 -0.92 16.22 1.59
C PRO A 100 -0.92 15.03 0.62
N VAL A 101 -0.75 15.30 -0.67
CA VAL A 101 -0.80 14.27 -1.73
C VAL A 101 0.49 14.13 -2.51
N GLU A 102 1.23 15.22 -2.72
CA GLU A 102 2.54 15.17 -3.39
C GLU A 102 3.52 16.11 -2.70
N VAL A 103 4.80 15.73 -2.74
CA VAL A 103 5.90 16.51 -2.18
C VAL A 103 6.98 16.65 -3.24
N PHE A 104 7.48 17.87 -3.39
CA PHE A 104 8.61 18.20 -4.24
C PHE A 104 9.67 18.92 -3.41
N ALA A 105 10.92 18.56 -3.60
CA ALA A 105 12.04 19.25 -3.00
C ALA A 105 12.89 19.91 -4.08
N SER A 106 13.28 21.16 -3.82
CA SER A 106 14.20 21.92 -4.65
C SER A 106 15.15 22.69 -3.75
N THR A 107 16.27 23.15 -4.28
CA THR A 107 17.17 24.07 -3.60
C THR A 107 17.66 25.10 -4.62
N ALA A 108 18.09 26.26 -4.12
CA ALA A 108 18.67 27.29 -4.95
C ALA A 108 20.07 26.84 -5.38
N PHE A 109 20.19 26.21 -6.55
CA PHE A 109 21.48 25.72 -7.03
C PHE A 109 22.26 26.78 -7.79
N ASP A 110 23.51 26.96 -7.38
CA ASP A 110 24.59 27.47 -8.23
C ASP A 110 25.53 26.29 -8.56
N ARG A 111 25.39 25.77 -9.79
CA ARG A 111 26.38 25.00 -10.57
C ARG A 111 27.37 24.06 -9.83
N ASN A 112 26.91 23.07 -9.06
CA ASN A 112 27.81 22.06 -8.46
C ASN A 112 27.44 20.63 -8.88
N HIS A 113 28.38 19.89 -9.49
CA HIS A 113 28.15 18.53 -10.01
C HIS A 113 27.87 17.50 -8.92
N GLU A 114 28.49 17.59 -7.75
CA GLU A 114 28.22 16.70 -6.61
C GLU A 114 26.76 16.79 -6.13
N LEU A 115 26.14 17.96 -6.30
CA LEU A 115 24.75 18.16 -5.93
C LEU A 115 23.79 17.45 -6.89
N GLN A 116 24.16 17.20 -8.16
CA GLN A 116 23.28 16.50 -9.11
C GLN A 116 22.97 15.06 -8.68
N SER A 117 23.95 14.34 -8.14
CA SER A 117 23.72 13.00 -7.57
C SER A 117 22.74 13.07 -6.39
N ARG A 118 22.95 14.04 -5.48
CA ARG A 118 22.06 14.25 -4.33
C ARG A 118 20.64 14.64 -4.75
N ILE A 119 20.48 15.34 -5.88
CA ILE A 119 19.16 15.67 -6.44
C ILE A 119 18.45 14.42 -6.96
N SER A 120 19.16 13.48 -7.61
CA SER A 120 18.57 12.22 -8.07
C SER A 120 17.99 11.42 -6.90
N ASP A 121 18.77 11.27 -5.84
CA ASP A 121 18.35 10.58 -4.61
C ASP A 121 17.16 11.27 -3.94
N LEU A 122 17.23 12.60 -3.82
CA LEU A 122 16.14 13.39 -3.24
C LEU A 122 14.86 13.34 -4.09
N THR A 123 14.98 13.37 -5.41
CA THR A 123 13.86 13.22 -6.35
C THR A 123 13.22 11.85 -6.14
N THR A 124 14.04 10.80 -5.97
CA THR A 124 13.56 9.44 -5.70
C THR A 124 12.77 9.37 -4.41
N ILE A 125 13.32 9.90 -3.31
CA ILE A 125 12.66 9.93 -2.00
C ILE A 125 11.33 10.68 -2.10
N THR A 126 11.32 11.87 -2.69
CA THR A 126 10.10 12.69 -2.79
C THR A 126 9.03 12.05 -3.68
N ARG A 127 9.40 11.40 -4.78
CA ARG A 127 8.43 10.66 -5.62
C ARG A 127 7.86 9.43 -4.92
N LEU A 128 8.68 8.69 -4.17
CA LEU A 128 8.22 7.54 -3.39
C LEU A 128 7.31 7.97 -2.23
N ILE A 129 7.67 9.03 -1.51
CA ILE A 129 6.79 9.63 -0.49
C ILE A 129 5.48 10.08 -1.12
N SER A 130 5.50 10.70 -2.30
CA SER A 130 4.27 11.10 -3.00
C SER A 130 3.39 9.91 -3.39
N LEU A 131 3.97 8.75 -3.75
CA LEU A 131 3.19 7.52 -3.95
C LEU A 131 2.53 7.04 -2.65
N ILE A 132 3.27 7.06 -1.54
CA ILE A 132 2.76 6.66 -0.22
C ILE A 132 1.64 7.60 0.22
N LEU A 133 1.81 8.92 0.03
CA LEU A 133 0.79 9.91 0.37
C LEU A 133 -0.48 9.74 -0.47
N ARG A 134 -0.36 9.53 -1.78
CA ARG A 134 -1.54 9.24 -2.62
C ARG A 134 -2.22 7.92 -2.24
N HIS A 135 -1.47 6.92 -1.81
CA HIS A 135 -2.06 5.70 -1.27
C HIS A 135 -2.85 5.96 0.02
N ILE A 136 -2.27 6.69 0.97
CA ILE A 136 -2.89 6.99 2.27
C ILE A 136 -4.08 7.94 2.12
N PHE A 137 -3.98 8.97 1.27
CA PHE A 137 -4.93 10.10 1.24
C PHE A 137 -5.86 10.10 0.01
N LEU A 138 -5.59 9.30 -1.01
CA LEU A 138 -6.45 9.19 -2.20
C LEU A 138 -6.85 7.74 -2.52
N GLY A 139 -6.41 6.77 -1.74
CA GLY A 139 -6.68 5.34 -1.97
C GLY A 139 -5.99 4.78 -3.21
N GLU A 140 -5.01 5.48 -3.77
CA GLU A 140 -4.31 5.00 -4.95
C GLU A 140 -3.57 3.68 -4.63
N PRO A 141 -3.74 2.59 -5.41
CA PRO A 141 -3.04 1.34 -5.13
C PRO A 141 -1.52 1.53 -5.19
N LEU A 142 -0.83 1.14 -4.12
CA LEU A 142 0.63 1.13 -4.05
C LEU A 142 1.15 -0.23 -4.51
N THR A 143 1.68 -0.29 -5.74
CA THR A 143 2.20 -1.52 -6.34
C THR A 143 3.70 -1.42 -6.61
N LEU A 144 4.38 -2.57 -6.68
CA LEU A 144 5.79 -2.63 -7.03
C LEU A 144 6.08 -1.97 -8.39
N ASP A 145 5.25 -2.22 -9.40
CA ASP A 145 5.36 -1.60 -10.73
C ASP A 145 5.34 -0.05 -10.66
N LYS A 146 4.43 0.53 -9.87
CA LYS A 146 4.39 1.99 -9.68
C LYS A 146 5.64 2.50 -8.98
N CYS A 147 6.11 1.80 -7.94
CA CYS A 147 7.37 2.15 -7.26
C CYS A 147 8.55 2.12 -8.23
N LEU A 148 8.69 1.06 -9.03
CA LEU A 148 9.73 0.91 -10.04
C LEU A 148 9.70 2.05 -11.06
N LYS A 149 8.52 2.39 -11.58
CA LYS A 149 8.35 3.53 -12.51
C LYS A 149 8.79 4.86 -11.89
N GLN A 150 8.49 5.12 -10.62
CA GLN A 150 8.92 6.37 -9.97
C GLN A 150 10.43 6.40 -9.68
N ILE A 151 11.01 5.26 -9.28
CA ILE A 151 12.46 5.11 -9.10
C ILE A 151 13.16 5.38 -10.42
N GLN A 152 12.74 4.71 -11.50
CA GLN A 152 13.33 4.89 -12.83
C GLN A 152 13.24 6.34 -13.33
N ARG A 153 12.09 7.00 -13.15
CA ARG A 153 11.88 8.42 -13.52
C ARG A 153 12.73 9.40 -12.70
N SER A 154 13.29 8.97 -11.58
CA SER A 154 14.15 9.81 -10.76
C SER A 154 15.62 9.73 -11.17
N SER A 155 16.00 8.67 -11.87
CA SER A 155 17.35 8.51 -12.41
C SER A 155 17.65 9.63 -13.41
N ARG A 156 18.85 10.19 -13.31
CA ARG A 156 19.36 11.25 -14.19
C ARG A 156 20.52 10.77 -15.06
N GLN A 157 21.16 9.66 -14.68
CA GLN A 157 22.31 9.10 -15.36
C GLN A 157 22.44 7.60 -15.09
N ARG A 158 23.09 6.89 -16.01
CA ARG A 158 23.35 5.45 -15.85
C ARG A 158 24.20 5.19 -14.60
N ASN A 159 23.86 4.12 -13.88
CA ASN A 159 24.49 3.69 -12.63
C ASN A 159 24.39 4.69 -11.47
N ASP A 160 23.45 5.65 -11.50
CA ASP A 160 23.06 6.33 -10.27
C ASP A 160 22.25 5.40 -9.36
N LEU A 161 22.09 5.78 -8.09
CA LEU A 161 21.40 4.92 -7.11
C LEU A 161 19.98 4.53 -7.57
N PRO A 162 19.15 5.45 -8.14
CA PRO A 162 17.84 5.06 -8.66
C PRO A 162 17.91 4.06 -9.81
N ASP A 163 18.84 4.20 -10.76
CA ASP A 163 19.06 3.23 -11.84
C ASP A 163 19.46 1.84 -11.29
N MET A 164 20.40 1.81 -10.34
CA MET A 164 20.83 0.57 -9.68
C MET A 164 19.67 -0.10 -8.90
N LEU A 165 18.89 0.69 -8.16
CA LEU A 165 17.73 0.19 -7.42
C LEU A 165 16.68 -0.38 -8.36
N TYR A 166 16.36 0.32 -9.45
CA TYR A 166 15.44 -0.18 -10.47
C TYR A 166 15.92 -1.52 -11.04
N GLY A 167 17.21 -1.63 -11.39
CA GLY A 167 17.77 -2.87 -11.95
C GLY A 167 17.72 -4.07 -11.01
N VAL A 168 17.90 -3.86 -9.71
CA VAL A 168 17.79 -4.93 -8.69
C VAL A 168 16.33 -5.30 -8.44
N LEU A 169 15.47 -4.30 -8.20
CA LEU A 169 14.08 -4.52 -7.79
C LEU A 169 13.21 -5.05 -8.93
N SER A 170 13.49 -4.70 -10.19
CA SER A 170 12.72 -5.19 -11.35
C SER A 170 12.74 -6.71 -11.47
N ARG A 171 13.80 -7.38 -11.00
CA ARG A 171 13.90 -8.85 -10.99
C ARG A 171 12.84 -9.53 -10.13
N TYR A 172 12.27 -8.82 -9.17
CA TYR A 172 11.20 -9.32 -8.31
C TYR A 172 9.81 -9.08 -8.90
N ASN A 173 9.71 -8.28 -9.97
CA ASN A 173 8.45 -8.06 -10.69
C ASN A 173 8.15 -9.20 -11.68
N ASP A 174 9.20 -9.77 -12.29
CA ASP A 174 9.09 -10.79 -13.34
C ASP A 174 8.84 -12.22 -12.81
N ASN A 175 8.99 -12.45 -11.50
CA ASN A 175 8.77 -13.75 -10.85
C ASN A 175 7.31 -14.01 -10.45
N THR A 176 6.35 -13.30 -11.04
CA THR A 176 4.94 -13.70 -10.94
C THR A 176 4.78 -14.93 -11.85
N PRO A 177 4.47 -16.13 -11.32
CA PRO A 177 4.35 -17.32 -12.17
C PRO A 177 3.33 -17.04 -13.27
N GLN A 178 3.80 -17.06 -14.53
CA GLN A 178 2.93 -17.14 -15.69
C GLN A 178 2.07 -18.38 -15.48
N HIS A 179 0.78 -18.18 -15.29
CA HIS A 179 -0.19 -19.25 -15.27
C HIS A 179 -0.16 -19.87 -16.67
N ASP A 180 0.28 -21.12 -16.75
CA ASP A 180 0.38 -21.91 -17.98
C ASP A 180 -0.92 -21.76 -18.81
N ASP A 181 -0.76 -21.32 -20.06
CA ASP A 181 -1.79 -21.48 -21.08
C ASP A 181 -1.90 -22.96 -21.44
N PRO A 182 -3.12 -23.48 -21.69
CA PRO A 182 -3.35 -24.90 -21.87
C PRO A 182 -2.78 -25.40 -23.20
N ALA A 183 -2.22 -26.62 -23.14
CA ALA A 183 -1.64 -27.35 -24.26
C ALA A 183 -2.49 -27.32 -25.54
N PRO A 184 -1.86 -27.33 -26.73
CA PRO A 184 -2.58 -27.39 -27.99
C PRO A 184 -3.37 -28.70 -28.09
N ARG A 185 -4.63 -28.60 -28.54
CA ARG A 185 -5.48 -29.76 -28.81
C ARG A 185 -4.85 -30.62 -29.92
N PRO A 186 -4.96 -31.95 -29.84
CA PRO A 186 -4.50 -32.81 -30.92
C PRO A 186 -5.45 -32.65 -32.12
N ASP A 187 -4.85 -32.50 -33.30
CA ASP A 187 -5.55 -32.43 -34.58
C ASP A 187 -6.38 -33.70 -34.83
N ALA A 188 -7.58 -33.51 -35.37
CA ALA A 188 -8.45 -34.54 -35.93
C ALA A 188 -8.49 -34.39 -37.45
#